data_AF-A0A355IMZ1-F1
#
_entry.id   AF-A0A355IMZ1-F1
#
_cell.length_a   1.000
_cell.length_b   1.000
_cell.length_c   1.000
_cell.angle_alpha   90.00
_cell.angle_beta   90.00
_cell.angle_gamma   90.00
#
_symmetry.space_group_name_H-M   'P 1'
#
loop_
_entity.id
_entity.type
_entity.pdbx_description
1 polymer ?
#
loop_
_entity_poly.entity_id
_entity_poly.type
_entity_poly.pdbx_seq_one_letter_code
_entity_poly.pdbx_strand_id
1 'polypeptide(L)' 'CKINIDSDGRIAMTAAIREFMAKEPTKFDPRQYLGPARESLKKLYMHKIVNVLGSAGKA' A
#
# COMPACT_ATOMS: atom_id res chain seq x y z
N CYS A 1 -15.46 7.61 16.30
CA CYS A 1 -16.00 7.22 14.98
C CYS A 1 -15.07 6.21 14.31
N LYS A 2 -15.60 5.30 13.48
CA LYS A 2 -14.83 4.22 12.81
C LYS A 2 -15.12 4.24 11.31
N ILE A 3 -14.09 4.10 10.48
CA ILE A 3 -14.20 4.11 9.01
C ILE A 3 -13.46 2.88 8.47
N ASN A 4 -14.10 2.12 7.58
CA ASN A 4 -13.54 0.91 6.97
C ASN A 4 -12.89 1.25 5.63
N ILE A 5 -11.67 0.76 5.39
CA ILE A 5 -10.92 0.95 4.15
C ILE A 5 -10.28 -0.40 3.77
N ASP A 6 -10.70 -0.98 2.64
CA ASP A 6 -10.17 -2.25 2.13
C ASP A 6 -9.84 -2.16 0.63
N SER A 7 -10.81 -1.77 -0.19
CA SER A 7 -10.66 -1.71 -1.65
C SER A 7 -9.43 -0.92 -2.13
N ASP A 8 -9.18 0.25 -1.55
CA ASP A 8 -8.01 1.08 -1.91
C ASP A 8 -6.69 0.37 -1.61
N GLY A 9 -6.63 -0.39 -0.51
CA GLY A 9 -5.45 -1.16 -0.16
C GLY A 9 -5.18 -2.26 -1.18
N ARG A 10 -6.22 -2.99 -1.60
CA ARG A 10 -6.10 -4.04 -2.62
C ARG A 10 -5.62 -3.50 -3.96
N ILE A 11 -6.13 -2.33 -4.37
CA ILE A 11 -5.71 -1.65 -5.60
C ILE A 11 -4.24 -1.22 -5.50
N ALA A 12 -3.84 -0.57 -4.41
CA ALA A 12 -2.46 -0.10 -4.21
C ALA A 12 -1.43 -1.25 -4.18
N MET A 13 -1.78 -2.36 -3.53
CA MET A 13 -0.95 -3.57 -3.49
C MET A 13 -0.83 -4.19 -4.88
N THR A 14 -1.94 -4.38 -5.57
CA THR A 14 -1.96 -5.01 -6.91
C THR A 14 -1.18 -4.17 -7.91
N ALA A 15 -1.34 -2.85 -7.90
CA ALA A 15 -0.60 -1.95 -8.78
C ALA A 15 0.92 -2.07 -8.58
N ALA A 16 1.38 -2.04 -7.33
CA ALA A 16 2.81 -2.16 -7.00
C ALA A 16 3.41 -3.51 -7.42
N ILE A 17 2.67 -4.61 -7.22
CA ILE A 17 3.12 -5.94 -7.65
C ILE A 17 3.20 -6.02 -9.17
N ARG A 18 2.18 -5.53 -9.90
CA ARG A 18 2.18 -5.52 -11.37
C ARG A 18 3.33 -4.69 -11.93
N GLU A 19 3.60 -3.53 -11.35
CA GLU A 19 4.72 -2.67 -11.74
C GLU A 19 6.07 -3.37 -11.51
N PHE A 20 6.26 -4.01 -10.35
CA PHE A 20 7.48 -4.74 -10.05
C PHE A 20 7.70 -5.89 -11.04
N MET A 21 6.68 -6.71 -11.29
CA MET A 21 6.77 -7.83 -12.23
C MET A 21 7.03 -7.37 -13.67
N ALA A 22 6.51 -6.20 -14.07
CA ALA A 22 6.76 -5.63 -15.39
C ALA A 22 8.20 -5.10 -15.55
N LYS A 23 8.78 -4.53 -14.49
CA LYS A 23 10.14 -3.97 -14.51
C LYS A 23 11.23 -5.02 -14.30
N GLU A 24 10.93 -6.05 -13.50
CA GLU A 24 11.89 -7.04 -13.01
C GLU A 24 11.38 -8.46 -13.26
N PRO A 25 11.21 -8.89 -14.53
CA PRO A 25 10.54 -10.15 -14.86
C PRO A 25 11.27 -11.41 -14.38
N THR A 26 12.57 -11.30 -14.07
CA THR A 26 13.39 -12.40 -13.55
C THR A 26 13.30 -12.55 -12.03
N LYS A 27 12.75 -11.55 -11.32
CA LYS A 27 12.62 -11.54 -9.86
C LYS A 27 11.27 -12.13 -9.46
N PHE A 28 11.31 -13.40 -9.05
CA PHE A 28 10.11 -14.17 -8.66
C PHE A 28 10.00 -14.37 -7.14
N ASP A 29 11.00 -13.94 -6.35
CA ASP A 29 10.95 -14.07 -4.89
C ASP A 29 9.81 -13.19 -4.33
N PRO A 30 8.85 -13.77 -3.59
CA PRO A 30 7.75 -13.04 -2.99
C PRO A 30 8.16 -11.82 -2.18
N ARG A 31 9.26 -11.89 -1.45
CA ARG A 31 9.72 -10.78 -0.60
C ARG A 31 10.13 -9.57 -1.43
N GLN A 32 10.61 -9.80 -2.65
CA GLN A 32 11.08 -8.74 -3.53
C GLN A 32 9.94 -7.92 -4.13
N TYR A 33 8.80 -8.54 -4.48
CA TYR A 33 7.63 -7.80 -4.96
C TYR A 33 6.65 -7.39 -3.85
N LEU A 34 6.59 -8.14 -2.74
CA LEU A 34 5.75 -7.78 -1.59
C LEU A 34 6.32 -6.64 -0.76
N GLY A 35 7.66 -6.45 -0.74
CA GLY A 35 8.30 -5.31 -0.08
C GLY A 35 7.78 -3.96 -0.61
N PRO A 36 7.92 -3.69 -1.93
CA PRO A 36 7.36 -2.49 -2.57
C PRO A 36 5.85 -2.35 -2.36
N ALA A 37 5.10 -3.46 -2.41
CA ALA A 37 3.66 -3.44 -2.21
C ALA A 37 3.25 -3.03 -0.78
N ARG A 38 4.01 -3.48 0.23
CA ARG A 38 3.82 -3.07 1.63
C ARG A 38 4.13 -1.60 1.84
N GLU A 39 5.18 -1.08 1.21
CA GLU A 39 5.50 0.35 1.28
C GLU A 39 4.43 1.22 0.62
N SER A 40 3.86 0.77 -0.51
CA SER A 40 2.72 1.42 -1.17
C SER A 40 1.51 1.50 -0.23
N LEU A 41 1.16 0.39 0.43
CA LEU A 41 0.09 0.34 1.43
C LEU A 41 0.34 1.29 2.61
N LYS A 42 1.57 1.31 3.14
CA LYS A 42 1.93 2.20 4.25
C LYS A 42 1.74 3.67 3.87
N LYS A 43 2.18 4.08 2.67
CA LYS A 43 1.98 5.45 2.16
C LYS A 43 0.50 5.79 2.02
N LEU A 44 -0.32 4.88 1.50
CA LEU A 44 -1.77 5.05 1.39
C LEU A 44 -2.42 5.29 2.76
N TYR A 45 -2.10 4.47 3.76
CA TYR A 45 -2.66 4.62 5.10
C TYR A 45 -2.19 5.90 5.79
N MET A 46 -0.91 6.26 5.67
CA MET A 46 -0.40 7.53 6.20
C MET A 46 -1.15 8.72 5.59
N HIS A 47 -1.34 8.73 4.28
CA HIS A 47 -2.12 9.78 3.60
C HIS A 47 -3.55 9.86 4.15
N LYS A 48 -4.24 8.72 4.29
CA LYS A 48 -5.61 8.69 4.81
C LYS A 48 -5.68 9.17 6.26
N ILE A 49 -4.78 8.73 7.13
CA ILE A 49 -4.74 9.11 8.54
C ILE A 49 -4.52 10.63 8.71
N VAL A 50 -3.59 11.20 7.94
CA VAL A 50 -3.20 12.62 8.05
C VAL A 50 -4.21 13.53 7.34
N ASN A 51 -4.52 13.26 6.08
CA ASN A 51 -5.21 14.22 5.20
C ASN A 51 -6.72 13.98 5.07
N VAL A 52 -7.21 12.76 5.38
CA VAL A 52 -8.63 12.41 5.18
C VAL A 52 -9.35 12.24 6.51
N LEU A 53 -8.76 11.47 7.43
CA LEU A 53 -9.38 11.11 8.70
C LEU A 53 -9.04 12.09 9.83
N GLY A 54 -7.93 12.84 9.71
CA GLY A 54 -7.48 13.78 10.73
C GLY A 54 -7.22 13.13 12.10
N SER A 55 -6.84 11.85 12.10
CA SER A 55 -6.56 11.07 13.32
C SER A 55 -5.07 10.99 13.66
N ALA A 56 -4.21 11.61 12.85
CA ALA A 56 -2.78 11.72 13.14
C ALA A 56 -2.53 12.41 14.49
N GLY A 57 -1.64 11.84 15.31
CA GLY A 57 -1.24 12.40 16.60
C GLY A 57 -2.29 12.28 17.72
N LYS A 58 -3.38 11.53 17.51
CA LYS A 58 -4.46 11.32 18.50
C LYS A 58 -4.43 9.89 19.08
N ALA A 59 -3.21 9.41 19.36
CA ALA A 59 -2.95 8.08 19.91
C ALA A 59 -3.28 8.00 21.41
#